data_AF-A0A7J5ESS2-F1
#
_entry.id   AF-A0A7J5ESS2-F1
#
_cell.length_a   1.000
_cell.length_b   1.000
_cell.length_c   1.000
_cell.angle_alpha   90.00
_cell.angle_beta   90.00
_cell.angle_gamma   90.00
#
_symmetry.space_group_name_H-M   'P 1'
#
loop_
_entity.id
_entity.type
_entity.pdbx_description
1 polymer ?
#
loop_
_entity_poly.entity_id
_entity_poly.type
_entity_poly.pdbx_seq_one_letter_code
_entity_poly.pdbx_strand_id
1 'polypeptide(L)'
;MTSDGHNKTWYSARLVFRCDIGNQPVPSDIYEESIRLIRASNEAEASERAAAIGRINERDEQSSVGELVRWRFVGVVEVQDLLLPDIADGSEVFSRLSRTEPDPEL
;
A
#
# COMPACT_ATOMS: atom_id res chain seq x y z
N MET A 1 -17.85 27.12 18.18
CA MET A 1 -16.38 27.17 18.04
C MET A 1 -15.94 25.78 17.62
N THR A 2 -15.63 25.59 16.34
CA THR A 2 -15.30 24.27 15.76
C THR A 2 -13.81 24.00 15.97
N SER A 3 -13.48 23.33 17.06
CA SER A 3 -12.15 22.78 17.30
C SER A 3 -12.12 21.34 16.78
N ASP A 4 -11.92 21.15 15.47
CA ASP A 4 -11.83 19.80 14.90
C ASP A 4 -10.75 19.67 13.81
N GLY A 5 -9.79 20.60 13.78
CA GLY A 5 -8.85 20.76 12.67
C GLY A 5 -7.41 20.27 12.88
N HIS A 6 -7.02 19.76 14.07
CA HIS A 6 -5.60 19.77 14.46
C HIS A 6 -4.93 18.43 14.79
N ASN A 7 -5.49 17.26 14.47
CA ASN A 7 -4.79 16.02 14.84
C ASN A 7 -4.77 14.94 13.76
N LYS A 8 -4.52 15.32 12.50
CA LYS A 8 -4.21 14.33 11.45
C LYS A 8 -2.72 14.34 11.15
N THR A 9 -2.04 13.23 11.40
CA THR A 9 -0.64 13.00 11.05
C THR A 9 -0.56 12.23 9.73
N TRP A 10 0.64 12.12 9.18
CA TRP A 10 0.93 11.29 8.02
C TRP A 10 1.37 9.89 8.47
N TYR A 11 0.70 8.90 7.91
CA TYR A 11 1.09 7.50 7.97
C TYR A 11 1.57 7.04 6.60
N SER A 12 2.48 6.09 6.58
CA SER A 12 2.67 5.25 5.41
C SER A 12 1.98 3.91 5.62
N ALA A 13 1.31 3.43 4.58
CA ALA A 13 0.68 2.13 4.58
C ALA A 13 1.27 1.30 3.43
N ARG A 14 1.76 0.10 3.75
CA ARG A 14 2.24 -0.86 2.76
C ARG A 14 1.08 -1.79 2.39
N LEU A 15 0.65 -1.71 1.14
CA LEU A 15 -0.41 -2.51 0.56
C LEU A 15 0.21 -3.59 -0.32
N VAL A 16 -0.42 -4.77 -0.36
CA VAL A 16 -0.03 -5.86 -1.25
C VAL A 16 -1.15 -6.12 -2.24
N PHE A 17 -0.78 -6.26 -3.52
CA PHE A 17 -1.66 -6.71 -4.59
C PHE A 17 -1.09 -7.98 -5.20
N ARG A 18 -1.96 -8.89 -5.64
CA ARG A 18 -1.59 -10.06 -6.44
C ARG A 18 -1.99 -9.82 -7.89
N CYS A 19 -1.12 -10.22 -8.81
CA CYS A 19 -1.41 -10.27 -10.23
C CYS A 19 -2.04 -11.63 -10.59
N ASP A 20 -3.19 -11.63 -11.24
CA ASP A 20 -3.80 -12.83 -11.82
C ASP A 20 -3.78 -12.70 -13.35
N ILE A 21 -3.11 -13.64 -14.04
CA ILE A 21 -2.90 -13.60 -15.50
C ILE A 21 -3.85 -14.59 -16.20
N GLY A 22 -4.62 -14.09 -17.18
CA GLY A 22 -5.51 -14.90 -18.00
C GLY A 22 -6.55 -15.66 -17.17
N ASN A 23 -6.86 -16.89 -17.56
CA ASN A 23 -7.67 -17.85 -16.79
C ASN A 23 -6.79 -19.01 -16.30
N GLN A 24 -5.54 -18.71 -15.92
CA GLN A 24 -4.63 -19.72 -15.38
C GLN A 24 -5.27 -20.38 -14.14
N PRO A 25 -5.27 -21.73 -14.04
CA PRO A 25 -5.83 -22.44 -12.89
C PRO A 25 -4.98 -22.29 -11.64
N VAL A 26 -3.70 -21.91 -11.80
CA VAL A 26 -2.77 -21.63 -10.71
C VAL A 26 -2.64 -20.10 -10.57
N PRO A 27 -2.80 -19.51 -9.37
CA PRO A 27 -2.51 -18.11 -9.14
C PRO A 27 -1.07 -17.78 -9.54
N SER A 28 -0.81 -16.57 -10.04
CA SER A 28 0.57 -16.19 -10.33
C SER A 28 1.31 -15.85 -9.02
N ASP A 29 2.61 -16.13 -8.99
CA ASP A 29 3.51 -15.74 -7.89
C ASP A 29 4.02 -14.30 -8.04
N ILE A 30 3.22 -13.43 -8.65
CA ILE A 30 3.58 -12.02 -8.88
C ILE A 30 2.76 -11.14 -7.94
N TYR A 31 3.47 -10.40 -7.11
CA TYR A 31 2.90 -9.47 -6.13
C TYR A 31 3.46 -8.05 -6.33
N GLU A 32 2.62 -7.04 -6.15
CA GLU A 32 3.03 -5.62 -6.06
C GLU A 32 2.96 -5.20 -4.59
N GLU A 33 4.08 -4.71 -4.05
CA GLU A 33 4.08 -3.93 -2.81
C GLU A 33 3.96 -2.44 -3.14
N SER A 34 2.93 -1.79 -2.58
CA SER A 34 2.58 -0.40 -2.86
C SER A 34 2.58 0.40 -1.56
N ILE A 35 3.49 1.37 -1.42
CA ILE A 35 3.54 2.27 -0.27
C ILE A 35 2.65 3.48 -0.55
N ARG A 36 1.69 3.75 0.34
CA ARG A 36 0.72 4.84 0.22
C ARG A 36 0.79 5.76 1.42
N LEU A 37 0.85 7.07 1.18
CA LEU A 37 0.74 8.09 2.21
C LEU A 37 -0.73 8.30 2.59
N ILE A 38 -1.04 8.16 3.87
CA ILE A 38 -2.39 8.26 4.42
C ILE A 38 -2.40 9.32 5.50
N ARG A 39 -3.20 10.37 5.32
CA ARG A 39 -3.43 11.34 6.38
C ARG A 39 -4.57 10.88 7.27
N ALA A 40 -4.32 10.54 8.53
CA ALA A 40 -5.34 10.00 9.44
C ALA A 40 -5.10 10.49 10.87
N SER A 41 -6.09 10.28 11.75
CA SER A 41 -6.02 10.75 13.14
C SER A 41 -5.32 9.74 14.07
N ASN A 42 -5.24 8.49 13.64
CA ASN A 42 -4.54 7.39 14.32
C ASN A 42 -4.27 6.25 13.32
N GLU A 43 -3.48 5.27 13.74
CA GLU A 43 -3.09 4.10 12.94
C GLU A 43 -4.28 3.25 12.47
N ALA A 44 -5.33 3.10 13.30
CA ALA A 44 -6.51 2.31 12.94
C ALA A 44 -7.29 2.96 11.77
N GLU A 45 -7.51 4.27 11.83
CA GLU A 45 -8.11 5.03 10.72
C GLU A 45 -7.21 4.96 9.48
N ALA A 46 -5.88 5.05 9.65
CA ALA A 46 -4.94 4.93 8.55
C ALA A 46 -5.04 3.57 7.85
N SER A 47 -5.11 2.49 8.61
CA SER A 47 -5.25 1.12 8.12
C SER A 47 -6.59 0.91 7.39
N GLU A 48 -7.71 1.37 7.96
CA GLU A 48 -9.02 1.26 7.31
C GLU A 48 -9.07 2.01 5.97
N ARG A 49 -8.52 3.22 5.95
CA ARG A 49 -8.45 4.04 4.73
C ARG A 49 -7.50 3.47 3.70
N ALA A 50 -6.36 2.94 4.12
CA ALA A 50 -5.43 2.21 3.25
C ALA A 50 -6.12 1.00 2.62
N ALA A 51 -6.89 0.22 3.38
CA ALA A 51 -7.63 -0.91 2.85
C ALA A 51 -8.73 -0.49 1.86
N ALA A 52 -9.40 0.64 2.11
CA ALA A 52 -10.36 1.21 1.17
C ALA A 52 -9.69 1.63 -0.15
N ILE A 53 -8.54 2.29 -0.07
CA ILE A 53 -7.72 2.64 -1.24
C ILE A 53 -7.28 1.38 -1.99
N GLY A 54 -6.85 0.33 -1.27
CA GLY A 54 -6.50 -0.95 -1.86
C GLY A 54 -7.62 -1.55 -2.71
N ARG A 55 -8.82 -1.66 -2.13
CA ARG A 55 -10.02 -2.16 -2.84
C ARG A 55 -10.39 -1.30 -4.07
N ILE A 56 -10.27 0.02 -3.97
CA ILE A 56 -10.57 0.94 -5.09
C ILE A 56 -9.55 0.79 -6.23
N ASN A 57 -8.31 0.43 -5.93
CA ASN A 57 -7.23 0.29 -6.92
C ASN A 57 -7.09 -1.13 -7.50
N GLU A 58 -8.00 -2.04 -7.16
CA GLU A 58 -8.15 -3.26 -7.93
C GLU A 58 -8.50 -2.90 -9.37
N ARG A 59 -7.84 -3.54 -10.34
CA ARG A 59 -7.94 -3.16 -11.74
C ARG A 59 -7.71 -4.34 -12.67
N ASP A 60 -8.37 -4.27 -13.82
CA ASP A 60 -8.25 -5.22 -14.90
C ASP A 60 -7.62 -4.47 -16.07
N GLU A 61 -6.49 -4.99 -16.54
CA GLU A 61 -5.69 -4.40 -17.61
C GLU A 61 -5.46 -5.45 -18.69
N GLN A 62 -5.20 -4.99 -19.91
CA GLN A 62 -4.75 -5.86 -20.98
C GLN A 62 -3.25 -5.70 -21.14
N SER A 63 -2.50 -6.80 -21.07
CA SER A 63 -1.06 -6.79 -21.28
C SER A 63 -0.72 -6.40 -22.73
N SER A 64 0.55 -6.06 -22.98
CA SER A 64 1.04 -5.72 -24.33
C SER A 64 0.90 -6.86 -25.35
N VAL A 65 0.73 -8.10 -24.88
CA VAL A 65 0.50 -9.30 -25.71
C VAL A 65 -0.97 -9.73 -25.75
N GLY A 66 -1.89 -8.93 -25.19
CA GLY A 66 -3.34 -9.13 -25.27
C GLY A 66 -3.95 -9.95 -24.14
N GLU A 67 -3.17 -10.40 -23.16
CA GLU A 67 -3.65 -11.18 -22.03
C GLU A 67 -4.35 -10.30 -20.99
N LEU A 68 -5.44 -10.80 -20.40
CA LEU A 68 -6.11 -10.12 -19.29
C LEU A 68 -5.27 -10.27 -18.01
N VAL A 69 -4.83 -9.16 -17.45
CA VAL A 69 -4.08 -9.07 -16.19
C VAL A 69 -4.97 -8.41 -15.15
N ARG A 70 -5.11 -9.04 -13.99
CA ARG A 70 -5.99 -8.56 -12.91
C ARG A 70 -5.18 -8.32 -11.65
N TRP A 71 -5.14 -7.08 -11.19
CA TRP A 71 -4.55 -6.73 -9.91
C TRP A 71 -5.63 -6.78 -8.83
N ARG A 72 -5.43 -7.66 -7.85
CA ARG A 72 -6.37 -7.89 -6.74
C ARG A 72 -5.73 -7.53 -5.42
N PHE A 73 -6.47 -6.83 -4.59
CA PHE A 73 -5.96 -6.36 -3.30
C PHE A 73 -5.89 -7.53 -2.32
N VAL A 74 -4.69 -7.77 -1.80
CA VAL A 74 -4.46 -8.83 -0.79
C VAL A 74 -4.70 -8.27 0.60
N GLY A 75 -4.15 -7.10 0.90
CA GLY A 75 -4.30 -6.49 2.22
C GLY A 75 -3.33 -5.34 2.50
N VAL A 76 -3.54 -4.71 3.65
CA VAL A 76 -2.56 -3.81 4.28
C VAL A 76 -1.67 -4.68 5.16
N VAL A 77 -0.37 -4.69 4.91
CA VAL A 77 0.58 -5.52 5.66
C VAL A 77 1.32 -4.74 6.75
N GLU A 78 1.36 -3.41 6.63
CA GLU A 78 2.04 -2.55 7.59
C GLU A 78 1.52 -1.12 7.52
N VAL A 79 1.43 -0.46 8.66
CA VAL A 79 1.17 0.98 8.78
C VAL A 79 2.21 1.56 9.73
N GLN A 80 2.88 2.63 9.32
CA GLN A 80 3.89 3.34 10.12
C GLN A 80 3.48 4.80 10.26
N ASP A 81 3.50 5.34 11.48
CA ASP A 81 3.39 6.79 11.69
C ASP A 81 4.71 7.43 11.26
N LEU A 82 4.64 8.40 10.34
CA LEU A 82 5.85 9.08 9.90
C LEU A 82 6.38 10.04 10.96
N LEU A 83 5.54 10.48 11.90
CA LEU A 83 5.87 11.47 12.93
C LEU A 83 6.46 12.77 12.34
N LEU A 84 6.18 13.02 11.05
CA LEU A 84 6.60 14.21 10.33
C LEU A 84 5.46 15.22 10.32
N PRO A 85 5.69 16.47 10.74
CA PRO A 85 4.68 17.51 10.68
C PRO A 85 4.29 17.82 9.22
N ASP A 86 5.26 17.75 8.30
CA ASP A 86 5.11 17.97 6.87
C ASP A 86 5.98 17.00 6.06
N ILE A 87 5.61 16.76 4.80
CA ILE A 87 6.39 15.95 3.85
C ILE A 87 7.12 16.89 2.90
N ALA A 88 8.45 16.80 2.91
CA ALA A 88 9.36 17.58 2.07
C ALA A 88 10.24 16.67 1.18
N ASP A 89 11.03 17.26 0.29
CA ASP A 89 12.02 16.55 -0.50
C ASP A 89 12.97 15.74 0.40
N GLY A 90 13.21 14.48 0.05
CA GLY A 90 14.02 13.55 0.83
C GLY A 90 13.36 12.95 2.09
N SER A 91 12.08 13.23 2.36
CA SER A 91 11.38 12.62 3.51
C SER A 91 11.33 11.10 3.39
N GLU A 92 11.72 10.40 4.45
CA GLU A 92 11.52 8.96 4.53
C GLU A 92 10.02 8.68 4.68
N VAL A 93 9.47 7.91 3.74
CA VAL A 93 8.06 7.51 3.75
C VAL A 93 7.87 6.04 4.12
N PHE A 94 8.95 5.28 4.23
CA PHE A 94 8.91 3.88 4.66
C PHE A 94 10.34 3.42 4.93
N SER A 95 10.53 2.69 6.02
CA SER A 95 11.75 1.93 6.26
C SER A 95 11.44 0.60 6.92
N ARG A 96 12.31 -0.38 6.69
CA ARG A 96 12.22 -1.70 7.33
C ARG A 96 13.61 -2.13 7.74
N LEU A 97 13.74 -2.54 9.00
CA LEU A 97 14.97 -3.09 9.54
C LEU A 97 14.85 -4.61 9.58
N SER A 98 15.78 -5.32 8.95
CA SER A 98 15.91 -6.77 9.03
C SER A 98 17.24 -7.16 9.68
N ARG A 99 17.24 -8.26 10.43
CA ARG A 99 18.45 -8.83 11.05
C ARG A 99 19.23 -9.74 10.08
N THR A 100 18.55 -10.21 9.03
CA THR A 100 19.12 -10.95 7.90
C THR A 100 19.20 -10.01 6.69
N GLU A 101 19.93 -10.42 5.64
CA GLU A 101 19.81 -9.74 4.35
C GLU A 101 18.32 -9.59 3.99
N PRO A 102 17.91 -8.43 3.42
CA PRO A 102 16.56 -8.28 2.90
C PRO A 102 16.29 -9.46 1.97
N ASP A 103 15.07 -9.97 1.99
CA ASP A 103 14.68 -11.11 1.17
C ASP A 103 15.17 -10.89 -0.27
N PRO A 104 16.02 -11.76 -0.83
CA PRO A 104 16.56 -11.56 -2.17
C PRO A 104 15.47 -11.55 -3.26
N GLU A 105 14.23 -11.91 -2.92
CA GLU A 105 13.05 -11.89 -3.80
C GLU A 105 12.07 -10.73 -3.51
N LEU A 106 12.49 -9.70 -2.77
CA LEU A 106 11.91 -8.34 -2.92
C LEU A 106 12.28 -7.73 -4.28
#